data_AF-A0A9E5NB45-F1
#
_entry.id   AF-A0A9E5NB45-F1
#
_cell.length_a   1.000
_cell.length_b   1.000
_cell.length_c   1.000
_cell.angle_alpha   90.00
_cell.angle_beta   90.00
_cell.angle_gamma   90.00
#
_symmetry.space_group_name_H-M   'P 1'
#
loop_
_entity.id
_entity.type
_entity.pdbx_description
1 polymer ?
#
loop_
_entity_poly.entity_id
_entity_poly.type
_entity_poly.pdbx_seq_one_letter_code
_entity_poly.pdbx_strand_id
1 'polypeptide(L)'
;MRIKYLLLTTLAAVALCRSCPGASIGSPLVLRSEPTSSKAMKANAPLRRVASVAVAGSKVSLGDLRSVIKMDKGEMARLESVVIAISPLPGKTQLITRKQILQRLHRHGFAGGAQMDCPEAIQVTRSSITVSAEEIVAAGENLLRELNPAQEGKELIITPITLPRDVIVAEGEIDITAEPVGSV
;
A
#
# COMPACT_ATOMS: atom_id res chain seq x y z
N MET A 1 -1.32 -3.90 -11.92
CA MET A 1 -2.39 -4.27 -10.95
C MET A 1 -3.45 -3.18 -11.04
N ARG A 2 -4.70 -3.48 -11.42
CA ARG A 2 -5.72 -2.44 -11.65
C ARG A 2 -6.28 -1.95 -10.32
N ILE A 3 -6.09 -0.67 -10.00
CA ILE A 3 -6.66 -0.05 -8.80
C ILE A 3 -7.87 0.76 -9.28
N LYS A 4 -9.07 0.23 -9.03
CA LYS A 4 -10.31 0.97 -9.29
C LYS A 4 -10.58 1.91 -8.11
N TYR A 5 -10.42 3.21 -8.33
CA TYR A 5 -10.84 4.21 -7.36
C TYR A 5 -12.32 4.56 -7.59
N LEU A 6 -13.17 4.12 -6.67
CA LEU A 6 -14.57 4.54 -6.60
C LEU A 6 -14.59 5.95 -6.00
N LEU A 7 -14.61 6.98 -6.83
CA LEU A 7 -14.88 8.35 -6.38
C LEU A 7 -16.35 8.42 -5.94
N LEU A 8 -16.59 8.47 -4.63
CA LEU A 8 -17.92 8.78 -4.09
C LEU A 8 -18.29 10.19 -4.58
N THR A 9 -19.24 10.23 -5.50
CA THR A 9 -19.84 11.42 -6.07
C THR A 9 -20.88 12.00 -5.12
N THR A 10 -20.62 13.20 -4.63
CA THR A 10 -21.67 14.22 -4.45
C THR A 10 -21.07 15.56 -4.85
N LEU A 11 -21.09 15.85 -6.16
CA LEU A 11 -20.67 17.13 -6.74
C LEU A 11 -21.86 18.10 -6.71
N ALA A 12 -21.91 18.96 -5.68
CA ALA A 12 -22.85 20.07 -5.62
C ALA A 12 -22.25 21.29 -6.34
N ALA A 13 -22.83 21.67 -7.48
CA ALA A 13 -22.56 22.94 -8.12
C ALA A 13 -23.18 24.07 -7.28
N VAL A 14 -22.35 24.86 -6.58
CA VAL A 14 -22.82 26.03 -5.82
C VAL A 14 -22.71 27.26 -6.71
N ALA A 15 -23.84 27.68 -7.28
CA ALA A 15 -24.01 29.01 -7.84
C ALA A 15 -24.09 30.03 -6.70
N LEU A 16 -23.12 30.95 -6.65
CA LEU A 16 -23.06 32.01 -5.65
C LEU A 16 -24.22 33.01 -5.83
N CYS A 17 -25.13 33.07 -4.86
CA CYS A 17 -26.04 34.20 -4.67
C CYS A 17 -25.78 34.84 -3.30
N ARG A 18 -25.50 36.14 -3.30
CA ARG A 18 -25.17 36.94 -2.12
C ARG A 18 -26.43 37.27 -1.29
N SER A 19 -26.21 37.43 0.01
CA SER A 19 -27.03 38.16 1.01
C SER A 19 -27.93 37.30 1.91
N CYS A 20 -27.56 37.21 3.18
CA CYS A 20 -28.45 37.37 4.35
C CYS A 20 -27.61 37.41 5.65
N PRO A 21 -27.78 38.42 6.53
CA PRO A 21 -27.12 38.47 7.83
C PRO A 21 -28.02 37.91 8.94
N GLY A 22 -27.40 37.18 9.87
CA GLY A 22 -27.88 37.01 11.24
C GLY A 22 -28.55 35.66 11.56
N ALA A 23 -27.91 34.88 12.43
CA ALA A 23 -28.55 34.32 13.63
C ALA A 23 -27.57 33.46 14.46
N SER A 24 -27.52 33.80 15.75
CA SER A 24 -27.30 32.99 16.94
C SER A 24 -26.10 32.02 17.03
N ILE A 25 -25.21 32.46 17.92
CA ILE A 25 -24.25 31.74 18.74
C ILE A 25 -24.91 30.50 19.38
N GLY A 26 -24.43 29.32 19.00
CA GLY A 26 -24.64 28.04 19.69
C GLY A 26 -23.28 27.38 19.88
N SER A 27 -22.89 27.19 21.12
CA SER A 27 -21.55 26.83 21.60
C SER A 27 -20.92 25.62 20.89
N PRO A 28 -19.60 25.63 20.62
CA PRO A 28 -18.92 24.44 20.13
C PRO A 28 -18.84 23.38 21.23
N LEU A 29 -19.35 22.18 20.92
CA LEU A 29 -19.03 20.95 21.65
C LEU A 29 -17.51 20.75 21.57
N VAL A 30 -16.81 21.14 22.64
CA VAL A 30 -15.39 20.88 22.82
C VAL A 30 -15.23 19.39 23.11
N LEU A 31 -15.05 18.59 22.06
CA LEU A 31 -14.51 17.24 22.18
C LEU A 31 -13.03 17.35 22.55
N ARG A 32 -12.75 17.41 23.85
CA ARG A 32 -11.41 17.14 24.39
C ARG A 32 -11.11 15.66 24.16
N SER A 33 -10.47 15.33 23.04
CA SER A 33 -9.69 14.10 22.97
C SER A 33 -8.44 14.31 23.81
N GLU A 34 -8.39 13.68 24.98
CA GLU A 34 -7.15 13.53 25.72
C GLU A 34 -6.12 12.84 24.80
N PRO A 35 -4.92 13.40 24.62
CA PRO A 35 -3.85 12.62 24.01
C PRO A 35 -3.50 11.53 25.02
N THR A 36 -4.06 10.34 24.86
CA THR A 36 -3.48 9.13 25.45
C THR A 36 -2.05 9.08 24.95
N SER A 37 -1.16 9.49 25.83
CA SER A 37 0.29 9.37 25.79
C SER A 37 0.66 8.11 25.01
N SER A 38 0.97 8.29 23.72
CA SER A 38 1.58 7.24 22.93
C SER A 38 2.97 7.08 23.54
N LYS A 39 3.04 6.09 24.44
CA LYS A 39 4.26 5.62 25.07
C LYS A 39 5.30 5.49 23.96
N ALA A 40 6.25 6.42 23.94
CA ALA A 40 7.34 6.46 22.99
C ALA A 40 7.94 5.06 22.92
N MET A 41 7.72 4.41 21.79
CA MET A 41 8.22 3.07 21.52
C MET A 41 9.74 3.22 21.56
N LYS A 42 10.34 2.75 22.65
CA LYS A 42 11.78 2.75 22.89
C LYS A 42 12.47 2.37 21.59
N ALA A 43 13.38 3.25 21.15
CA ALA A 43 14.33 2.98 20.10
C ALA A 43 14.88 1.56 20.28
N ASN A 44 14.54 0.68 19.34
CA ASN A 44 14.98 -0.71 19.38
C ASN A 44 16.50 -0.70 19.43
N ALA A 45 17.05 -1.30 20.48
CA ALA A 45 18.44 -1.71 20.55
C ALA A 45 18.85 -2.33 19.20
N PRO A 46 20.10 -2.15 18.73
CA PRO A 46 20.51 -2.65 17.43
C PRO A 46 20.35 -4.18 17.42
N LEU A 47 19.23 -4.64 16.88
CA LEU A 47 18.95 -6.04 16.63
C LEU A 47 20.11 -6.51 15.76
N ARG A 48 20.90 -7.42 16.34
CA ARG A 48 21.89 -8.26 15.65
C ARG A 48 21.47 -8.45 14.20
N ARG A 49 22.24 -7.87 13.25
CA ARG A 49 21.88 -7.70 11.82
C ARG A 49 20.96 -8.83 11.35
N VAL A 50 19.66 -8.56 11.32
CA VAL A 50 18.68 -9.49 10.75
C VAL A 50 18.82 -9.36 9.25
N ALA A 51 18.98 -10.47 8.54
CA ALA A 51 19.03 -10.45 7.10
C ALA A 51 17.70 -9.89 6.56
N SER A 52 17.76 -8.93 5.64
CA SER A 52 16.57 -8.24 5.12
C SER A 52 16.44 -8.49 3.62
N VAL A 53 15.22 -8.77 3.17
CA VAL A 53 14.89 -9.05 1.77
C VAL A 53 13.63 -8.29 1.38
N ALA A 54 13.64 -7.68 0.19
CA ALA A 54 12.46 -7.05 -0.40
C ALA A 54 11.80 -8.01 -1.40
N VAL A 55 10.46 -8.05 -1.40
CA VAL A 55 9.67 -8.90 -2.31
C VAL A 55 8.55 -8.10 -2.96
N ALA A 56 8.36 -8.23 -4.27
CA ALA A 56 7.24 -7.58 -4.97
C ALA A 56 5.94 -8.40 -4.89
N GLY A 57 6.07 -9.74 -4.89
CA GLY A 57 4.96 -10.68 -4.96
C GLY A 57 4.05 -10.70 -3.72
N SER A 58 2.84 -11.26 -3.91
CA SER A 58 1.88 -11.54 -2.82
C SER A 58 2.27 -12.77 -1.98
N LYS A 59 3.26 -13.54 -2.44
CA LYS A 59 3.80 -14.72 -1.77
C LYS A 59 5.32 -14.58 -1.70
N VAL A 60 5.90 -15.15 -0.65
CA VAL A 60 7.34 -15.26 -0.47
C VAL A 60 7.74 -16.68 -0.81
N SER A 61 8.47 -16.84 -1.91
CA SER A 61 9.06 -18.09 -2.36
C SER A 61 10.47 -18.28 -1.79
N LEU A 62 11.02 -19.48 -1.90
CA LEU A 62 12.41 -19.72 -1.55
C LEU A 62 13.37 -18.98 -2.50
N GLY A 63 13.00 -18.84 -3.78
CA GLY A 63 13.77 -18.07 -4.76
C GLY A 63 13.96 -16.61 -4.36
N ASP A 64 12.93 -16.00 -3.79
CA ASP A 64 13.02 -14.63 -3.25
C ASP A 64 14.06 -14.51 -2.14
N LEU A 65 14.29 -15.59 -1.38
CA LEU A 65 15.23 -15.65 -0.25
C LEU A 65 16.63 -16.13 -0.67
N ARG A 66 16.90 -16.36 -1.95
CA ARG A 66 18.17 -16.91 -2.45
C ARG A 66 19.38 -16.01 -2.16
N SER A 67 19.17 -14.71 -1.95
CA SER A 67 20.22 -13.76 -1.56
C SER A 67 20.71 -13.97 -0.12
N VAL A 68 19.90 -14.58 0.74
CA VAL A 68 20.17 -14.75 2.17
C VAL A 68 20.27 -16.20 2.61
N ILE A 69 19.78 -17.15 1.81
CA ILE A 69 19.86 -18.59 2.06
C ILE A 69 20.87 -19.22 1.10
N LYS A 70 21.83 -19.96 1.65
CA LYS A 70 22.76 -20.78 0.86
C LYS A 70 22.42 -22.26 1.04
N MET A 71 22.30 -22.96 -0.08
CA MET A 71 22.11 -24.41 -0.14
C MET A 71 22.73 -24.92 -1.44
N ASP A 72 22.70 -26.24 -1.66
CA ASP A 72 23.18 -26.82 -2.91
C ASP A 72 22.42 -26.25 -4.13
N LYS A 73 23.13 -26.05 -5.24
CA LYS A 73 22.55 -25.43 -6.44
C LYS A 73 21.43 -26.28 -7.04
N GLY A 74 21.55 -27.61 -7.00
CA GLY A 74 20.53 -28.53 -7.50
C GLY A 74 19.28 -28.52 -6.63
N GLU A 75 19.45 -28.44 -5.31
CA GLU A 75 18.34 -28.32 -4.36
C GLU A 75 17.65 -26.96 -4.46
N MET A 76 18.41 -25.87 -4.56
CA MET A 76 17.87 -24.51 -4.73
C MET A 76 17.00 -24.43 -5.99
N ALA A 77 17.48 -24.95 -7.12
CA ALA A 77 16.73 -24.94 -8.37
C ALA A 77 15.41 -25.74 -8.28
N ARG A 78 15.40 -26.85 -7.54
CA ARG A 78 14.19 -27.66 -7.34
C ARG A 78 13.17 -27.00 -6.42
N LEU A 79 13.64 -26.26 -5.43
CA LEU A 79 12.80 -25.69 -4.36
C LEU A 79 12.51 -24.20 -4.56
N GLU A 80 13.03 -23.56 -5.60
CA GLU A 80 12.92 -22.11 -5.86
C GLU A 80 11.47 -21.62 -5.84
N SER A 81 10.54 -22.42 -6.39
CA SER A 81 9.10 -22.11 -6.47
C SER A 81 8.31 -22.42 -5.19
N VAL A 82 8.95 -23.02 -4.17
CA VAL A 82 8.27 -23.38 -2.92
C VAL A 82 7.88 -22.13 -2.15
N VAL A 83 6.58 -22.00 -1.87
CA VAL A 83 6.03 -20.88 -1.11
C VAL A 83 6.27 -21.09 0.39
N ILE A 84 7.07 -20.22 0.98
CA ILE A 84 7.41 -20.23 2.40
C ILE A 84 6.31 -19.54 3.22
N ALA A 85 5.89 -18.36 2.77
CA ALA A 85 4.91 -17.54 3.47
C ALA A 85 4.05 -16.71 2.52
N ILE A 86 2.96 -16.17 3.04
CA ILE A 86 2.21 -15.09 2.40
C ILE A 86 2.98 -13.80 2.66
N SER A 87 3.13 -12.96 1.64
CA SER A 87 3.81 -11.67 1.75
C SER A 87 2.98 -10.71 2.61
N PRO A 88 3.59 -9.83 3.42
CA PRO A 88 2.86 -8.84 4.18
C PRO A 88 2.10 -7.86 3.26
N LEU A 89 1.33 -6.95 3.87
CA LEU A 89 0.75 -5.84 3.11
C LEU A 89 1.86 -4.99 2.46
N PRO A 90 1.59 -4.35 1.30
CA PRO A 90 2.57 -3.47 0.66
C PRO A 90 3.12 -2.43 1.65
N GLY A 91 4.45 -2.25 1.69
CA GLY A 91 5.12 -1.34 2.60
C GLY A 91 5.18 -1.81 4.05
N LYS A 92 4.70 -3.03 4.34
CA LYS A 92 4.84 -3.68 5.65
C LYS A 92 5.92 -4.75 5.61
N THR A 93 6.33 -5.13 6.80
CA THR A 93 7.41 -6.07 7.03
C THR A 93 6.95 -7.21 7.91
N GLN A 94 7.44 -8.41 7.62
CA GLN A 94 7.19 -9.63 8.38
C GLN A 94 8.49 -10.35 8.67
N LEU A 95 8.59 -10.93 9.85
CA LEU A 95 9.74 -11.76 10.23
C LEU A 95 9.44 -13.23 9.93
N ILE A 96 10.31 -13.86 9.15
CA ILE A 96 10.28 -15.28 8.84
C ILE A 96 11.43 -15.96 9.57
N THR A 97 11.13 -16.98 10.37
CA THR A 97 12.13 -17.72 11.13
C THR A 97 12.69 -18.91 10.35
N ARG A 98 13.93 -19.30 10.63
CA ARG A 98 14.54 -20.52 10.08
C ARG A 98 13.67 -21.75 10.30
N LYS A 99 13.03 -21.87 11.46
CA LYS A 99 12.12 -22.98 11.79
C LYS A 99 10.93 -23.04 10.84
N GLN A 100 10.33 -21.90 10.50
CA GLN A 100 9.21 -21.84 9.55
C GLN A 100 9.66 -22.23 8.14
N ILE A 101 10.83 -21.79 7.71
CA ILE A 101 11.42 -22.17 6.42
C ILE A 101 11.63 -23.68 6.37
N LEU A 102 12.34 -24.25 7.35
CA LEU A 102 12.59 -25.69 7.41
C LEU A 102 11.31 -26.52 7.44
N GLN A 103 10.32 -26.11 8.23
CA GLN A 103 9.02 -26.79 8.26
C GLN A 103 8.30 -26.79 6.90
N ARG A 104 8.43 -25.71 6.12
CA ARG A 104 7.88 -25.64 4.78
C ARG A 104 8.64 -26.53 3.82
N LEU A 105 9.96 -26.45 3.82
CA LEU A 105 10.81 -27.28 2.96
C LEU A 105 10.64 -28.78 3.24
N HIS A 106 10.54 -29.18 4.52
CA HIS A 106 10.27 -30.56 4.91
C HIS A 106 8.95 -31.10 4.34
N ARG A 107 7.90 -30.28 4.28
CA ARG A 107 6.62 -30.67 3.64
C ARG A 107 6.74 -30.90 2.14
N HIS A 108 7.73 -30.29 1.51
CA HIS A 108 8.03 -30.46 0.09
C HIS A 108 9.14 -31.51 -0.16
N GLY A 109 9.47 -32.34 0.84
CA GLY A 109 10.40 -33.47 0.69
C GLY A 109 11.88 -33.14 0.92
N PHE A 110 12.20 -31.93 1.38
CA PHE A 110 13.58 -31.59 1.75
C PHE A 110 13.91 -32.09 3.15
N ALA A 111 14.85 -33.04 3.27
CA ALA A 111 15.33 -33.56 4.56
C ALA A 111 16.69 -32.95 4.99
N GLY A 112 17.31 -32.15 4.13
CA GLY A 112 18.68 -31.64 4.27
C GLY A 112 18.88 -30.46 5.22
N GLY A 113 18.17 -30.39 6.35
CA GLY A 113 18.18 -29.23 7.25
C GLY A 113 19.56 -28.75 7.73
N ALA A 114 20.58 -29.62 7.70
CA ALA A 114 21.98 -29.33 8.03
C ALA A 114 22.80 -28.73 6.87
N GLN A 115 22.36 -28.89 5.62
CA GLN A 115 23.04 -28.39 4.42
C GLN A 115 22.60 -26.97 4.01
N MET A 116 21.57 -26.44 4.68
CA MET A 116 21.07 -25.09 4.45
C MET A 116 21.66 -24.11 5.47
N ASP A 117 22.48 -23.19 4.98
CA ASP A 117 22.98 -22.04 5.73
C ASP A 117 21.97 -20.89 5.59
N CYS A 118 21.31 -20.56 6.71
CA CYS A 118 20.23 -19.60 6.79
C CYS A 118 20.31 -18.86 8.14
N PRO A 119 20.14 -17.53 8.16
CA PRO A 119 19.96 -16.76 9.38
C PRO A 119 18.82 -17.30 10.25
N GLU A 120 18.89 -17.08 11.56
CA GLU A 120 17.84 -17.51 12.50
C GLU A 120 16.48 -16.85 12.19
N ALA A 121 16.53 -15.60 11.74
CA ALA A 121 15.39 -14.82 11.30
C ALA A 121 15.76 -14.00 10.06
N ILE A 122 14.81 -13.88 9.14
CA ILE A 122 14.88 -13.05 7.94
C ILE A 122 13.71 -12.07 7.99
N GLN A 123 14.01 -10.81 7.81
CA GLN A 123 13.03 -9.73 7.70
C GLN A 123 12.63 -9.59 6.23
N VAL A 124 11.36 -9.83 5.93
CA VAL A 124 10.81 -9.72 4.58
C VAL A 124 9.90 -8.51 4.49
N THR A 125 10.26 -7.56 3.63
CA THR A 125 9.48 -6.35 3.37
C THR A 125 8.84 -6.44 2.00
N ARG A 126 7.54 -6.19 1.91
CA ARG A 126 6.89 -6.15 0.60
C ARG A 126 7.10 -4.80 -0.04
N SER A 127 7.69 -4.77 -1.23
CA SER A 127 7.88 -3.55 -2.00
C SER A 127 6.53 -2.88 -2.29
N SER A 128 6.54 -1.56 -2.23
CA SER A 128 5.34 -0.76 -2.45
C SER A 128 5.66 0.55 -3.15
N ILE A 129 4.66 1.04 -3.87
CA ILE A 129 4.63 2.38 -4.43
C ILE A 129 3.50 3.13 -3.72
N THR A 130 3.75 4.38 -3.38
CA THR A 130 2.73 5.29 -2.87
C THR A 130 2.20 6.09 -4.04
N VAL A 131 0.90 5.95 -4.33
CA VAL A 131 0.18 6.85 -5.24
C VAL A 131 -0.29 8.04 -4.41
N SER A 132 0.14 9.24 -4.78
CA SER A 132 -0.18 10.45 -4.02
C SER A 132 -1.63 10.87 -4.22
N ALA A 133 -2.19 11.57 -3.24
CA ALA A 133 -3.48 12.22 -3.40
C ALA A 133 -3.55 13.13 -4.64
N GLU A 134 -2.45 13.81 -4.95
CA GLU A 134 -2.34 14.73 -6.09
C GLU A 134 -2.44 13.99 -7.43
N GLU A 135 -1.80 12.81 -7.56
CA GLU A 135 -1.89 11.98 -8.76
C GLU A 135 -3.32 11.48 -9.01
N ILE A 136 -4.05 11.16 -7.93
CA ILE A 136 -5.46 10.74 -8.00
C ILE A 136 -6.35 11.90 -8.44
N VAL A 137 -6.12 13.10 -7.89
CA VAL A 137 -6.86 14.30 -8.29
C VAL A 137 -6.58 14.64 -9.75
N ALA A 138 -5.31 14.62 -10.17
CA ALA A 138 -4.93 14.89 -11.56
C ALA A 138 -5.60 13.92 -12.54
N ALA A 139 -5.65 12.62 -12.22
CA ALA A 139 -6.36 11.64 -13.04
C ALA A 139 -7.87 11.94 -13.16
N GLY A 140 -8.51 12.36 -12.07
CA GLY A 140 -9.91 12.78 -12.07
C GLY A 140 -10.15 14.07 -12.87
N GLU A 141 -9.28 15.07 -12.72
CA GLU A 141 -9.35 16.32 -13.49
C GLU A 141 -9.19 16.09 -14.99
N ASN A 142 -8.25 15.22 -15.38
CA ASN A 142 -8.04 14.85 -16.78
C ASN A 142 -9.31 14.22 -17.38
N LEU A 143 -9.93 13.28 -16.68
CA LEU A 143 -11.20 12.68 -17.11
C LEU A 143 -12.31 13.74 -17.27
N LEU A 144 -12.46 14.65 -16.30
CA LEU A 144 -13.49 15.69 -16.36
C LEU A 144 -13.29 16.67 -17.52
N ARG A 145 -12.03 16.95 -17.88
CA ARG A 145 -11.67 17.75 -19.06
C ARG A 145 -11.95 17.00 -20.36
N GLU A 146 -11.67 15.70 -20.42
CA GLU A 146 -11.99 14.86 -21.58
C GLU A 146 -13.50 14.74 -21.82
N LEU A 147 -14.30 14.64 -20.74
CA LEU A 147 -15.75 14.55 -20.83
C LEU A 147 -16.42 15.91 -21.13
N ASN A 148 -15.76 17.02 -20.83
CA ASN A 148 -16.20 18.38 -21.16
C ASN A 148 -15.15 19.08 -22.03
N PRO A 149 -14.96 18.66 -23.30
CA PRO A 149 -14.13 19.41 -24.22
C PRO A 149 -14.67 20.84 -24.26
N ALA A 150 -13.81 21.79 -23.89
CA ALA A 150 -14.18 23.15 -23.55
C ALA A 150 -15.30 23.70 -24.46
N GLN A 151 -16.42 24.10 -23.85
CA GLN A 151 -17.31 25.05 -24.51
C GLN A 151 -16.46 26.30 -24.77
N GLU A 152 -16.17 26.59 -26.05
CA GLU A 152 -15.29 27.69 -26.46
C GLU A 152 -15.57 28.96 -25.64
N GLY A 153 -14.54 29.44 -24.94
CA GLY A 153 -14.59 30.68 -24.17
C GLY A 153 -15.04 30.58 -22.71
N LYS A 154 -15.31 29.37 -22.16
CA LYS A 154 -15.59 29.20 -20.72
C LYS A 154 -14.45 28.49 -20.01
N GLU A 155 -13.88 29.16 -19.01
CA GLU A 155 -12.89 28.58 -18.11
C GLU A 155 -13.57 27.53 -17.21
N LEU A 156 -13.12 26.28 -17.31
CA LEU A 156 -13.60 25.19 -16.46
C LEU A 156 -12.79 25.17 -15.17
N ILE A 157 -13.38 25.66 -14.08
CA ILE A 157 -12.81 25.58 -12.73
C ILE A 157 -13.29 24.29 -12.08
N ILE A 158 -12.37 23.34 -11.87
CA ILE A 158 -12.64 22.09 -11.14
C ILE A 158 -12.15 22.30 -9.71
N THR A 159 -13.02 22.06 -8.72
CA THR A 159 -12.65 22.13 -7.30
C THR A 159 -13.03 20.83 -6.62
N PRO A 160 -12.06 20.12 -6.01
CA PRO A 160 -12.34 18.88 -5.31
C PRO A 160 -13.15 19.15 -4.04
N ILE A 161 -14.21 18.36 -3.83
CA ILE A 161 -15.06 18.44 -2.64
C ILE A 161 -14.40 17.73 -1.45
N THR A 162 -13.65 16.67 -1.73
CA THR A 162 -12.89 15.93 -0.73
C THR A 162 -11.56 15.55 -1.34
N LEU A 163 -10.47 15.88 -0.65
CA LEU A 163 -9.14 15.47 -1.07
C LEU A 163 -8.96 13.97 -0.75
N PRO A 164 -8.56 13.15 -1.75
CA PRO A 164 -8.23 11.77 -1.50
C PRO A 164 -7.01 11.66 -0.57
N ARG A 165 -6.83 10.48 0.02
CA ARG A 165 -5.63 10.15 0.79
C ARG A 165 -4.65 9.40 -0.08
N ASP A 166 -3.37 9.46 0.29
CA ASP A 166 -2.32 8.63 -0.32
C ASP A 166 -2.64 7.14 -0.19
N VAL A 167 -2.21 6.40 -1.20
CA VAL A 167 -2.57 4.99 -1.39
C VAL A 167 -1.32 4.19 -1.57
N ILE A 168 -1.08 3.26 -0.66
CA ILE A 168 0.08 2.37 -0.74
C ILE A 168 -0.34 1.10 -1.48
N VAL A 169 0.26 0.89 -2.65
CA VAL A 169 -0.02 -0.27 -3.50
C VAL A 169 1.24 -1.10 -3.70
N ALA A 170 1.06 -2.34 -4.16
CA ALA A 170 2.19 -3.21 -4.47
C ALA A 170 3.00 -2.63 -5.63
N GLU A 171 4.31 -2.83 -5.59
CA GLU A 171 5.19 -2.46 -6.69
C GLU A 171 4.78 -3.17 -8.00
N GLY A 172 4.77 -2.43 -9.10
CA GLY A 172 4.39 -2.90 -10.44
C GLY A 172 3.86 -1.78 -11.32
N GLU A 173 3.40 -2.11 -12.52
CA GLU A 173 2.74 -1.15 -13.40
C GLU A 173 1.39 -0.72 -12.80
N ILE A 174 1.26 0.59 -12.60
CA ILE A 174 0.10 1.26 -12.04
C ILE A 174 -0.62 1.96 -13.18
N ASP A 175 -1.89 1.61 -13.35
CA ASP A 175 -2.82 2.26 -14.26
C ASP A 175 -3.91 2.90 -13.39
N ILE A 176 -3.98 4.23 -13.39
CA ILE A 176 -4.94 5.02 -12.62
C ILE A 176 -6.09 5.38 -13.56
N THR A 177 -7.20 4.65 -13.45
CA THR A 177 -8.41 4.92 -14.22
C THR A 177 -9.44 5.62 -13.33
N ALA A 178 -9.95 6.76 -13.78
CA ALA A 178 -11.10 7.42 -13.18
C ALA A 178 -12.37 7.03 -13.97
N GLU A 179 -13.47 6.75 -13.26
CA GLU A 179 -14.78 6.44 -13.86
C GLU A 179 -15.85 7.35 -13.20
N PRO A 180 -16.80 7.91 -13.97
CA PRO A 180 -17.89 8.70 -13.40
C PRO A 180 -18.84 7.78 -12.63
N VAL A 181 -19.17 8.15 -11.39
CA VAL A 181 -20.12 7.40 -10.55
C VAL A 181 -21.47 8.11 -10.58
N GLY A 182 -22.38 7.65 -11.43
CA GLY A 182 -23.74 8.19 -11.54
C GLY A 182 -24.50 7.55 -12.70
N SER A 183 -25.70 7.03 -12.41
CA SER A 183 -26.60 6.42 -13.38
C SER A 183 -26.95 7.42 -14.50
N VAL A 184 -26.92 6.94 -15.74
CA VAL A 184 -27.63 7.55 -16.88
C VAL A 184 -29.12 7.64 -16.56
#